data_AF-A0AAV6YSB2-F1
#
_entry.id   AF-A0AAV6YSB2-F1
#
_cell.length_a   1.000
_cell.length_b   1.000
_cell.length_c   1.000
_cell.angle_alpha   90.00
_cell.angle_beta   90.00
_cell.angle_gamma   90.00
#
_symmetry.space_group_name_H-M   'P 1'
#
loop_
_entity.id
_entity.type
_entity.pdbx_description
1 polymer ?
#
loop_
_entity_poly.entity_id
_entity_poly.type
_entity_poly.pdbx_seq_one_letter_code
_entity_poly.pdbx_strand_id
1 'polypeptide(L)'
;DAGQKHFGPVSCGTCGMIYSAASMEDEAQHVQYHQRLLESIRYVGWKKERVVAEFWDGKILMICPDDPKYALRKAEEVRELVDTELGFQQTSLNSPDRTRTYLYVTNDRKIAGCLIAEPIKQGFRVLAEPPSPESKSVSALERHRAWRCSSEAQPAICGISRIWVFALMRRKNIASRLVDTVRTSFIYGSHLTTDEIAFSDPTPDGKLFASSYCGVPDFLVYNFLS
;
A
#
# COMPACT_ATOMS: atom_id res chain seq x y z
N ASP A 1 -36.83 -22.10 -18.29
CA ASP A 1 -35.72 -22.92 -17.80
C ASP A 1 -34.60 -21.99 -17.35
N ALA A 2 -34.65 -21.56 -16.09
CA ALA A 2 -33.77 -20.52 -15.54
C ALA A 2 -32.60 -21.19 -14.80
N GLY A 3 -31.64 -21.71 -15.56
CA GLY A 3 -30.42 -22.30 -15.02
C GLY A 3 -29.42 -21.23 -14.56
N GLN A 4 -29.61 -20.68 -13.36
CA GLN A 4 -28.58 -19.88 -12.68
C GLN A 4 -27.46 -20.82 -12.23
N LYS A 5 -26.34 -20.86 -12.97
CA LYS A 5 -25.23 -21.82 -12.77
C LYS A 5 -24.15 -21.36 -11.78
N HIS A 6 -24.28 -20.18 -11.16
CA HIS A 6 -23.27 -19.66 -10.22
C HIS A 6 -23.92 -19.17 -8.94
N PHE A 7 -24.01 -20.05 -7.94
CA PHE A 7 -24.37 -19.70 -6.57
C PHE A 7 -23.10 -19.34 -5.80
N GLY A 8 -23.03 -18.11 -5.30
CA GLY A 8 -21.97 -17.64 -4.40
C GLY A 8 -21.03 -16.59 -5.03
N PRO A 9 -20.19 -15.94 -4.18
CA PRO A 9 -19.25 -14.93 -4.63
C PRO A 9 -18.17 -15.54 -5.53
N VAL A 10 -17.89 -14.88 -6.66
CA VAL A 10 -16.82 -15.23 -7.59
C VAL A 10 -15.68 -14.23 -7.50
N SER A 11 -14.45 -14.67 -7.79
CA SER A 11 -13.28 -13.79 -7.87
C SER A 11 -12.84 -13.61 -9.32
N CYS A 12 -12.62 -12.37 -9.73
CA CYS A 12 -12.10 -12.07 -11.06
C CYS A 12 -10.60 -12.42 -11.15
N GLY A 13 -10.22 -13.29 -12.08
CA GLY A 13 -8.83 -13.71 -12.30
C GLY A 13 -7.90 -12.62 -12.84
N THR A 14 -8.43 -11.46 -13.22
CA THR A 14 -7.65 -10.34 -13.79
C THR A 14 -7.55 -9.15 -12.86
N CYS A 15 -8.64 -8.75 -12.19
CA CYS A 15 -8.65 -7.62 -11.25
C CYS A 15 -8.61 -8.05 -9.77
N GLY A 16 -8.90 -9.31 -9.46
CA GLY A 16 -8.94 -9.83 -8.09
C GLY A 16 -10.20 -9.50 -7.29
N MET A 17 -11.10 -8.65 -7.81
CA MET A 17 -12.35 -8.29 -7.13
C MET A 17 -13.24 -9.51 -6.91
N ILE A 18 -13.83 -9.60 -5.72
CA ILE A 18 -14.83 -10.60 -5.35
C ILE A 18 -16.21 -9.96 -5.50
N TYR A 19 -17.10 -10.58 -6.27
CA TYR A 19 -18.43 -10.04 -6.57
C TYR A 19 -19.46 -11.18 -6.78
N SER A 20 -20.75 -10.89 -6.69
CA SER A 20 -21.80 -11.86 -7.00
C SER A 20 -22.17 -11.83 -8.48
N ALA A 21 -21.82 -12.86 -9.24
CA ALA A 21 -22.19 -12.97 -10.67
C ALA A 21 -23.71 -13.16 -10.89
N ALA A 22 -24.47 -13.43 -9.83
CA ALA A 22 -25.92 -13.51 -9.88
C ALA A 22 -26.61 -12.14 -9.67
N SER A 23 -25.87 -11.13 -9.22
CA SER A 23 -26.36 -9.77 -8.99
C SER A 23 -25.94 -8.86 -10.15
N MET A 24 -26.91 -8.29 -10.87
CA MET A 24 -26.63 -7.34 -11.95
C MET A 24 -25.93 -6.07 -11.45
N GLU A 25 -26.20 -5.66 -10.20
CA GLU A 25 -25.56 -4.49 -9.59
C GLU A 25 -24.08 -4.77 -9.31
N ASP A 26 -23.76 -5.90 -8.69
CA ASP A 26 -22.39 -6.33 -8.43
C ASP A 26 -21.60 -6.51 -9.74
N GLU A 27 -22.22 -7.07 -10.77
CA GLU A 27 -21.59 -7.26 -12.08
C GLU A 27 -21.28 -5.90 -12.73
N ALA A 28 -22.22 -4.95 -12.68
CA ALA A 28 -21.99 -3.60 -13.19
C ALA A 28 -20.88 -2.87 -12.42
N GLN A 29 -20.85 -2.98 -11.09
CA GLN A 29 -19.78 -2.43 -10.25
C GLN A 29 -18.43 -3.07 -10.58
N HIS A 30 -18.39 -4.40 -10.75
CA HIS A 30 -17.20 -5.11 -11.16
C HIS A 30 -16.66 -4.61 -12.51
N VAL A 31 -17.51 -4.47 -13.54
CA VAL A 31 -17.08 -3.99 -14.86
C VAL A 31 -16.47 -2.58 -14.77
N GLN A 32 -17.11 -1.67 -14.03
CA GLN A 32 -16.60 -0.30 -13.85
C GLN A 32 -15.26 -0.27 -13.11
N TYR A 33 -15.16 -1.00 -11.99
CA TYR A 33 -13.92 -1.12 -11.23
C TYR A 33 -12.81 -1.77 -12.07
N HIS A 34 -13.14 -2.83 -12.81
CA HIS A 34 -12.20 -3.59 -13.63
C HIS A 34 -11.56 -2.71 -14.71
N GLN A 35 -12.38 -1.93 -15.43
CA GLN A 35 -11.89 -1.01 -16.45
C GLN A 35 -10.97 0.05 -15.84
N ARG A 36 -11.44 0.72 -14.77
CA ARG A 36 -10.66 1.75 -14.07
C ARG A 36 -9.32 1.21 -13.56
N LEU A 37 -9.32 0.06 -12.90
CA LEU A 37 -8.11 -0.58 -12.39
C LEU A 37 -7.11 -0.84 -13.52
N LEU A 38 -7.55 -1.48 -14.61
CA LEU A 38 -6.65 -1.86 -15.71
C LEU A 38 -6.04 -0.64 -16.41
N GLU A 39 -6.79 0.45 -16.54
CA GLU A 39 -6.28 1.73 -17.06
C GLU A 39 -5.28 2.35 -16.09
N SER A 40 -5.61 2.40 -14.79
CA SER A 40 -4.77 3.01 -13.76
C SER A 40 -3.46 2.27 -13.52
N ILE A 41 -3.42 0.95 -13.65
CA ILE A 41 -2.15 0.19 -13.52
C ILE A 41 -1.37 0.10 -14.82
N ARG A 42 -1.92 0.53 -15.97
CA ARG A 42 -1.21 0.47 -17.25
C ARG A 42 -0.05 1.47 -17.27
N TYR A 43 1.15 0.98 -17.60
CA TYR A 43 2.33 1.80 -17.79
C TYR A 43 2.75 1.80 -19.27
N VAL A 44 2.92 2.99 -19.85
CA VAL A 44 3.24 3.11 -21.29
C VAL A 44 4.74 3.26 -21.58
N GLY A 45 5.56 3.49 -20.54
CA GLY A 45 6.96 3.88 -20.68
C GLY A 45 7.11 5.39 -20.88
N TRP A 46 8.14 5.98 -20.27
CA TRP A 46 8.41 7.42 -20.37
C TRP A 46 9.77 7.68 -21.01
N LYS A 47 9.93 8.85 -21.66
CA LYS A 47 11.22 9.25 -22.25
C LYS A 47 12.29 9.47 -21.18
N LYS A 48 11.90 10.00 -20.02
CA LYS A 48 12.75 10.18 -18.85
C LYS A 48 12.10 9.44 -17.69
N GLU A 49 12.78 8.39 -17.24
CA GLU A 49 12.40 7.56 -16.11
C GLU A 49 13.49 7.66 -15.05
N ARG A 50 13.12 7.93 -13.80
CA ARG A 50 14.03 7.85 -12.66
C ARG A 50 13.91 6.45 -12.05
N VAL A 51 14.66 5.50 -12.61
CA VAL A 51 14.76 4.14 -12.09
C VAL A 51 15.69 4.16 -10.87
N VAL A 52 15.21 3.67 -9.73
CA VAL A 52 15.96 3.62 -8.46
C VAL A 52 16.35 2.21 -8.05
N ALA A 53 15.69 1.19 -8.62
CA ALA A 53 16.08 -0.21 -8.44
C ALA A 53 15.60 -1.05 -9.64
N GLU A 54 16.35 -2.08 -9.99
CA GLU A 54 16.02 -3.04 -11.04
C GLU A 54 16.05 -4.47 -10.48
N PHE A 55 15.13 -5.31 -10.96
CA PHE A 55 14.94 -6.69 -10.56
C PHE A 55 14.69 -7.56 -11.80
N TRP A 56 14.79 -8.87 -11.64
CA TRP A 56 14.54 -9.82 -12.73
C TRP A 56 13.08 -9.80 -13.23
N ASP A 57 12.12 -9.43 -12.37
CA ASP A 57 10.68 -9.38 -12.62
C ASP A 57 10.11 -7.95 -12.74
N GLY A 58 10.95 -6.92 -12.77
CA GLY A 58 10.51 -5.53 -12.91
C GLY A 58 11.51 -4.50 -12.39
N LYS A 59 11.05 -3.27 -12.18
CA LYS A 59 11.86 -2.15 -11.72
C LYS A 59 11.05 -1.21 -10.84
N ILE A 60 11.73 -0.40 -10.02
CA ILE A 60 11.09 0.64 -9.20
C ILE A 60 11.45 2.01 -9.75
N LEU A 61 10.42 2.80 -10.02
CA LEU A 61 10.52 4.20 -10.41
C LEU A 61 10.27 5.08 -9.20
N MET A 62 11.04 6.18 -9.07
CA MET A 62 10.81 7.21 -8.07
C MET A 62 10.33 8.50 -8.74
N ILE A 63 9.15 8.97 -8.32
CA ILE A 63 8.54 10.21 -8.77
C ILE A 63 8.64 11.24 -7.64
N CYS A 64 9.21 12.39 -7.95
CA CYS A 64 9.34 13.54 -7.06
C CYS A 64 8.39 14.66 -7.49
N PRO A 65 8.03 15.61 -6.61
CA PRO A 65 7.06 16.67 -6.90
C PRO A 65 7.48 17.64 -8.02
N ASP A 66 8.79 17.71 -8.30
CA ASP A 66 9.41 18.51 -9.36
C ASP A 66 9.50 17.79 -10.73
N ASP A 67 9.00 16.55 -10.82
CA ASP A 67 9.03 15.78 -12.06
C ASP A 67 8.05 16.29 -13.13
N PRO A 68 8.22 15.87 -14.40
CA PRO A 68 7.31 16.24 -15.47
C PRO A 68 5.85 15.89 -15.17
N LYS A 69 4.92 16.73 -15.63
CA LYS A 69 3.47 16.59 -15.39
C LYS A 69 2.89 15.22 -15.75
N TYR A 70 3.44 14.52 -16.74
CA TYR A 70 2.98 13.17 -17.09
C TYR A 70 3.22 12.15 -15.97
N ALA A 71 4.33 12.29 -15.23
CA ALA A 71 4.69 11.40 -14.13
C ALA A 71 3.83 11.72 -12.90
N LEU A 72 3.67 13.00 -12.60
CA LEU A 72 2.80 13.48 -11.52
C LEU A 72 1.35 13.04 -11.72
N ARG A 73 0.81 13.18 -12.94
CA ARG A 73 -0.54 12.70 -13.28
C ARG A 73 -0.69 11.21 -13.07
N LYS A 74 0.33 10.42 -13.43
CA LYS A 74 0.27 8.96 -13.25
C LYS A 74 0.37 8.57 -11.76
N ALA A 75 1.21 9.25 -10.99
CA ALA A 75 1.30 9.05 -9.54
C ALA A 75 -0.05 9.34 -8.87
N GLU A 76 -0.72 10.43 -9.28
CA GLU A 76 -2.03 10.81 -8.77
C GLU A 76 -3.12 9.80 -9.14
N GLU A 77 -3.17 9.36 -10.40
CA GLU A 77 -4.09 8.32 -10.85
C GLU A 77 -3.94 7.03 -10.04
N VAL A 78 -2.69 6.59 -9.79
CA VAL A 78 -2.43 5.41 -8.96
C VAL A 78 -2.77 5.67 -7.50
N ARG A 79 -2.52 6.87 -6.97
CA ARG A 79 -2.91 7.25 -5.60
C ARG A 79 -4.42 7.15 -5.40
N GLU A 80 -5.22 7.68 -6.33
CA GLU A 80 -6.68 7.60 -6.26
C GLU A 80 -7.19 6.16 -6.28
N LEU A 81 -6.58 5.30 -7.10
CA LEU A 81 -6.85 3.87 -7.11
C LEU A 81 -6.55 3.25 -5.75
N VAL A 82 -5.37 3.51 -5.19
CA VAL A 82 -4.93 2.99 -3.89
C VAL A 82 -5.84 3.46 -2.76
N ASP A 83 -6.21 4.74 -2.73
CA ASP A 83 -7.12 5.27 -1.72
C ASP A 83 -8.51 4.61 -1.81
N THR A 84 -9.00 4.37 -3.04
CA THR A 84 -10.27 3.65 -3.26
C THR A 84 -10.19 2.20 -2.74
N GLU A 85 -9.10 1.48 -3.02
CA GLU A 85 -8.94 0.09 -2.58
C GLU A 85 -8.71 -0.08 -1.08
N LEU A 86 -8.07 0.91 -0.44
CA LEU A 86 -7.86 0.91 1.00
C LEU A 86 -9.07 1.48 1.77
N GLY A 87 -10.07 2.01 1.07
CA GLY A 87 -11.26 2.61 1.68
C GLY A 87 -10.99 3.98 2.33
N PHE A 88 -9.92 4.67 1.94
CA PHE A 88 -9.61 6.00 2.45
C PHE A 88 -10.56 7.03 1.82
N GLN A 89 -11.43 7.62 2.64
CA GLN A 89 -12.09 8.88 2.30
C GLN A 89 -11.23 10.05 2.75
N GLN A 90 -10.44 10.63 1.83
CA GLN A 90 -9.80 11.94 1.96
C GLN A 90 -8.81 12.13 3.14
N THR A 91 -7.92 11.18 3.44
CA THR A 91 -6.71 11.51 4.21
C THR A 91 -5.71 12.21 3.29
N SER A 92 -5.74 13.55 3.28
CA SER A 92 -4.74 14.37 2.60
C SER A 92 -3.34 14.03 3.10
N LEU A 93 -2.38 13.94 2.18
CA LEU A 93 -0.95 13.90 2.53
C LEU A 93 -0.63 15.16 3.35
N ASN A 94 0.17 15.02 4.42
CA ASN A 94 0.48 16.16 5.29
C ASN A 94 1.32 17.21 4.56
N SER A 95 2.13 16.79 3.58
CA SER A 95 2.94 17.67 2.74
C SER A 95 3.08 17.09 1.32
N PRO A 96 2.08 17.28 0.45
CA PRO A 96 2.09 16.74 -0.92
C PRO A 96 3.35 17.12 -1.71
N ASP A 97 3.82 18.34 -1.50
CA ASP A 97 5.00 18.98 -2.09
C ASP A 97 6.34 18.37 -1.65
N ARG A 98 6.34 17.50 -0.64
CA ARG A 98 7.54 16.82 -0.12
C ARG A 98 7.44 15.31 -0.20
N THR A 99 6.37 14.79 -0.79
CA THR A 99 6.18 13.35 -0.95
C THR A 99 7.01 12.78 -2.09
N ARG A 100 7.37 11.51 -1.96
CA ARG A 100 8.02 10.73 -3.01
C ARG A 100 7.18 9.50 -3.28
N THR A 101 6.80 9.30 -4.55
CA THR A 101 6.01 8.14 -4.97
C THR A 101 6.91 7.12 -5.63
N TYR A 102 6.84 5.89 -5.16
CA TYR A 102 7.59 4.74 -5.68
C TYR A 102 6.62 3.80 -6.36
N LEU A 103 6.86 3.52 -7.64
CA LEU A 103 6.03 2.61 -8.43
C LEU A 103 6.85 1.39 -8.84
N TYR A 104 6.36 0.20 -8.47
CA TYR A 104 6.91 -1.05 -8.98
C TYR A 104 6.26 -1.36 -10.33
N VAL A 105 7.07 -1.33 -11.40
CA VAL A 105 6.65 -1.63 -12.76
C VAL A 105 7.19 -2.99 -13.17
N THR A 106 6.30 -3.90 -13.54
CA THR A 106 6.63 -5.23 -14.05
C THR A 106 7.16 -5.19 -15.48
N ASN A 107 7.80 -6.28 -15.91
CA ASN A 107 8.30 -6.41 -17.28
C ASN A 107 7.20 -6.32 -18.36
N ASP A 108 5.95 -6.69 -18.03
CA ASP A 108 4.78 -6.53 -18.90
C ASP A 108 4.16 -5.11 -18.85
N ARG A 109 4.91 -4.14 -18.31
CA ARG A 109 4.55 -2.72 -18.20
C ARG A 109 3.23 -2.47 -17.45
N LYS A 110 3.07 -3.14 -16.31
CA LYS A 110 2.00 -2.86 -15.34
C LYS A 110 2.58 -2.38 -14.02
N ILE A 111 1.86 -1.48 -13.37
CA ILE A 111 2.17 -1.01 -12.02
C ILE A 111 1.60 -2.06 -11.06
N ALA A 112 2.48 -2.86 -10.47
CA ALA A 112 2.09 -3.92 -9.53
C ALA A 112 2.24 -3.51 -8.06
N GLY A 113 2.84 -2.34 -7.78
CA GLY A 113 2.96 -1.81 -6.43
C GLY A 113 3.16 -0.31 -6.41
N CYS A 114 2.70 0.32 -5.35
CA CYS A 114 2.78 1.75 -5.10
C CYS A 114 3.16 1.97 -3.63
N LEU A 115 4.12 2.85 -3.38
CA LEU A 115 4.46 3.33 -2.03
C LEU A 115 4.62 4.84 -2.07
N ILE A 116 3.90 5.56 -1.21
CA ILE A 116 4.03 7.01 -1.05
C ILE A 116 4.72 7.29 0.28
N ALA A 117 5.89 7.92 0.22
CA ALA A 117 6.70 8.27 1.37
C ALA A 117 6.68 9.79 1.59
N GLU A 118 6.62 10.23 2.84
CA GLU A 118 6.69 11.65 3.22
C GLU A 118 7.66 11.86 4.39
N PRO A 119 8.29 13.03 4.51
CA PRO A 119 9.19 13.30 5.63
C PRO A 119 8.40 13.52 6.92
N ILE A 120 8.79 12.82 7.98
CA ILE A 120 8.21 12.98 9.32
C ILE A 120 9.31 13.37 10.31
N LYS A 121 8.91 13.77 11.51
CA LYS A 121 9.83 14.08 12.62
C LYS A 121 9.78 13.04 13.74
N GLN A 122 8.63 12.38 13.89
CA GLN A 122 8.36 11.49 14.99
C GLN A 122 7.36 10.41 14.60
N GLY A 123 7.44 9.26 15.26
CA GLY A 123 6.47 8.17 15.24
C GLY A 123 6.25 7.61 16.64
N PHE A 124 5.29 6.71 16.78
CA PHE A 124 4.88 6.12 18.05
C PHE A 124 4.93 4.60 17.92
N ARG A 125 5.49 3.91 18.92
CA ARG A 125 5.58 2.44 18.91
C ARG A 125 4.20 1.82 19.08
N VAL A 126 3.87 0.82 18.26
CA VAL A 126 2.67 0.00 18.45
C VAL A 126 2.85 -0.85 19.71
N LEU A 127 1.85 -0.88 20.59
CA LEU A 127 1.88 -1.69 21.81
C LEU A 127 1.32 -3.08 21.51
N ALA A 128 1.99 -4.12 22.00
CA ALA A 128 1.44 -5.47 22.01
C ALA A 128 0.22 -5.52 22.95
N GLU A 129 -0.87 -6.17 22.53
CA GLU A 129 -2.02 -6.38 23.43
C GLU A 129 -1.60 -7.28 24.60
N PRO A 130 -2.03 -6.98 25.84
CA PRO A 130 -1.83 -7.90 26.95
C PRO A 130 -2.63 -9.19 26.70
N PRO A 131 -2.07 -10.37 27.02
CA PRO A 131 -2.79 -11.62 26.85
C PRO A 131 -4.02 -11.64 27.76
N SER A 132 -5.22 -11.57 27.19
CA SER A 132 -6.45 -11.78 27.96
C SER A 132 -6.67 -13.29 28.15
N PRO A 133 -7.05 -13.74 29.37
CA PRO A 133 -7.23 -15.17 29.68
C PRO A 133 -8.42 -15.84 28.95
N GLU A 134 -9.18 -15.11 28.13
CA GLU A 134 -10.34 -15.61 27.37
C GLU A 134 -10.01 -15.98 25.90
N SER A 135 -8.75 -15.83 25.48
CA SER A 135 -8.31 -16.06 24.09
C SER A 135 -7.98 -17.53 23.78
N LYS A 136 -8.95 -18.44 23.95
CA LYS A 136 -8.85 -19.83 23.43
C LYS A 136 -9.56 -20.07 22.09
N SER A 137 -10.12 -19.03 21.49
CA SER A 137 -10.62 -19.08 20.12
C SER A 137 -9.99 -17.94 19.32
N VAL A 138 -9.02 -18.28 18.46
CA VAL A 138 -8.48 -17.37 17.44
C VAL A 138 -9.62 -17.07 16.47
N SER A 139 -10.43 -16.06 16.79
CA SER A 139 -11.59 -15.68 15.99
C SER A 139 -11.20 -14.60 15.00
N ALA A 140 -11.86 -14.59 13.84
CA ALA A 140 -11.72 -13.57 12.81
C ALA A 140 -11.97 -12.12 13.30
N LEU A 141 -12.42 -11.95 14.54
CA LEU A 141 -12.68 -10.68 15.22
C LEU A 141 -11.39 -9.96 15.68
N GLU A 142 -10.25 -10.64 15.78
CA GLU A 142 -8.96 -10.00 16.09
C GLU A 142 -8.49 -9.05 14.97
N ARG A 143 -8.97 -9.24 13.74
CA ARG A 143 -8.63 -8.40 12.57
C ARG A 143 -9.24 -7.00 12.59
N HIS A 144 -10.17 -6.70 13.51
CA HIS A 144 -10.93 -5.44 13.51
C HIS A 144 -10.81 -4.64 14.82
N ARG A 145 -9.84 -4.96 15.68
CA ARG A 145 -9.61 -4.18 16.91
C ARG A 145 -8.71 -2.98 16.66
N ALA A 146 -9.08 -1.86 17.27
CA ALA A 146 -8.29 -0.64 17.30
C ALA A 146 -6.97 -0.89 18.05
N TRP A 147 -5.85 -0.60 17.41
CA TRP A 147 -4.53 -0.74 18.00
C TRP A 147 -4.25 0.39 18.98
N ARG A 148 -3.36 0.13 19.96
CA ARG A 148 -2.81 1.16 20.84
C ARG A 148 -1.36 1.42 20.46
N CYS A 149 -0.95 2.67 20.58
CA CYS A 149 0.44 3.07 20.48
C CYS A 149 0.90 3.68 21.80
N SER A 150 2.22 3.72 22.01
CA SER A 150 2.81 4.49 23.10
C SER A 150 2.46 5.97 22.94
N SER A 151 2.34 6.67 24.07
CA SER A 151 2.28 8.15 24.10
C SER A 151 3.64 8.79 23.88
N GLU A 152 4.73 8.02 24.00
CA GLU A 152 6.09 8.51 23.83
C GLU A 152 6.45 8.59 22.34
N ALA A 153 6.74 9.81 21.89
CA ALA A 153 7.21 10.06 20.54
C ALA A 153 8.68 9.64 20.39
N GLN A 154 8.97 8.85 19.37
CA GLN A 154 10.33 8.48 18.96
C GLN A 154 10.72 9.19 17.67
N PRO A 155 11.99 9.61 17.51
CA PRO A 155 12.44 10.26 16.29
C PRO A 155 12.29 9.29 15.11
N ALA A 156 11.67 9.77 14.04
CA ALA A 156 11.50 9.04 12.79
C ALA A 156 11.68 10.00 11.62
N ILE A 157 12.15 9.49 10.49
CA ILE A 157 12.58 10.31 9.35
C ILE A 157 11.61 10.16 8.18
N CYS A 158 11.17 8.93 7.90
CA CYS A 158 10.36 8.60 6.74
C CYS A 158 9.02 7.99 7.17
N GLY A 159 7.93 8.65 6.79
CA GLY A 159 6.58 8.14 6.93
C GLY A 159 6.14 7.43 5.66
N ILE A 160 5.78 6.16 5.75
CA ILE A 160 5.08 5.43 4.70
C ILE A 160 3.60 5.78 4.82
N SER A 161 3.17 6.73 3.99
CA SER A 161 1.80 7.24 3.97
C SER A 161 0.84 6.25 3.32
N ARG A 162 1.29 5.60 2.23
CA ARG A 162 0.56 4.55 1.54
C ARG A 162 1.53 3.45 1.12
N ILE A 163 1.11 2.21 1.26
CA ILE A 163 1.76 1.06 0.65
C ILE A 163 0.70 0.13 0.09
N TRP A 164 0.85 -0.23 -1.17
CA TRP A 164 -0.10 -1.05 -1.89
C TRP A 164 0.62 -1.97 -2.87
N VAL A 165 0.11 -3.19 -2.98
CA VAL A 165 0.54 -4.16 -3.99
C VAL A 165 -0.72 -4.77 -4.60
N PHE A 166 -0.73 -4.82 -5.93
CA PHE A 166 -1.82 -5.39 -6.69
C PHE A 166 -2.17 -6.79 -6.18
N ALA A 167 -3.45 -7.07 -5.95
CA ALA A 167 -3.92 -8.24 -5.21
C ALA A 167 -3.30 -9.56 -5.73
N LEU A 168 -3.30 -9.76 -7.05
CA LEU A 168 -2.77 -10.97 -7.70
C LEU A 168 -1.23 -11.07 -7.71
N MET A 169 -0.54 -10.01 -7.29
CA MET A 169 0.93 -9.91 -7.22
C MET A 169 1.45 -9.79 -5.78
N ARG A 170 0.57 -9.88 -4.78
CA ARG A 170 0.95 -9.93 -3.36
C ARG A 170 1.80 -11.17 -3.07
N ARG A 171 2.53 -11.11 -1.95
CA ARG A 171 3.42 -12.20 -1.46
C ARG A 171 4.59 -12.57 -2.39
N LYS A 172 4.93 -11.69 -3.34
CA LYS A 172 6.11 -11.80 -4.23
C LYS A 172 7.23 -10.80 -3.86
N ASN A 173 7.35 -10.45 -2.59
CA ASN A 173 8.32 -9.48 -2.05
C ASN A 173 8.31 -8.08 -2.71
N ILE A 174 7.22 -7.67 -3.39
CA ILE A 174 7.13 -6.34 -4.01
C ILE A 174 7.11 -5.25 -2.92
N ALA A 175 6.29 -5.42 -1.89
CA ALA A 175 6.20 -4.47 -0.77
C ALA A 175 7.55 -4.32 -0.04
N SER A 176 8.23 -5.43 0.27
CA SER A 176 9.56 -5.39 0.91
C SER A 176 10.56 -4.63 0.04
N ARG A 177 10.62 -4.93 -1.27
CA ARG A 177 11.51 -4.24 -2.22
C ARG A 177 11.20 -2.74 -2.35
N LEU A 178 9.93 -2.35 -2.27
CA LEU A 178 9.53 -0.93 -2.24
C LEU A 178 10.10 -0.25 -0.99
N VAL A 179 9.94 -0.85 0.20
CA VAL A 179 10.47 -0.28 1.45
C VAL A 179 12.00 -0.28 1.46
N ASP A 180 12.67 -1.34 0.98
CA ASP A 180 14.12 -1.40 0.85
C ASP A 180 14.65 -0.26 -0.04
N THR A 181 13.95 -0.01 -1.15
CA THR A 181 14.30 1.09 -2.06
C THR A 181 14.14 2.43 -1.37
N VAL A 182 13.00 2.67 -0.69
CA VAL A 182 12.78 3.89 0.11
C VAL A 182 13.92 4.11 1.10
N ARG A 183 14.34 3.07 1.83
CA ARG A 183 15.44 3.15 2.79
C ARG A 183 16.73 3.65 2.18
N THR A 184 17.02 3.27 0.94
CA THR A 184 18.25 3.65 0.22
C THR A 184 18.16 4.97 -0.55
N SER A 185 16.96 5.41 -0.95
CA SER A 185 16.80 6.53 -1.88
C SER A 185 16.06 7.74 -1.30
N PHE A 186 15.39 7.60 -0.16
CA PHE A 186 14.60 8.69 0.44
C PHE A 186 15.49 9.85 0.88
N ILE A 187 16.63 9.58 1.52
CA ILE A 187 17.68 10.56 1.81
C ILE A 187 18.90 10.21 0.98
N TYR A 188 19.37 11.19 0.19
CA TYR A 188 20.55 11.01 -0.65
C TYR A 188 21.77 10.66 0.20
N GLY A 189 22.44 9.56 -0.12
CA GLY A 189 23.66 9.12 0.57
C GLY A 189 23.44 8.54 1.97
N SER A 190 22.20 8.24 2.36
CA SER A 190 21.89 7.58 3.63
C SER A 190 21.07 6.31 3.42
N HIS A 191 21.25 5.33 4.32
CA HIS A 191 20.45 4.12 4.37
C HIS A 191 19.64 4.11 5.66
N LEU A 192 18.33 4.35 5.55
CA LEU A 192 17.45 4.38 6.71
C LEU A 192 17.35 3.00 7.35
N THR A 193 17.33 2.96 8.66
CA THR A 193 17.01 1.78 9.46
C THR A 193 15.49 1.59 9.56
N THR A 194 15.06 0.41 10.02
CA THR A 194 13.64 0.13 10.26
C THR A 194 13.05 0.97 11.40
N ASP A 195 13.90 1.47 12.30
CA ASP A 195 13.49 2.35 13.41
C ASP A 195 13.35 3.82 12.98
N GLU A 196 13.81 4.18 11.78
CA GLU A 196 13.65 5.54 11.21
C GLU A 196 12.43 5.64 10.28
N ILE A 197 11.70 4.53 10.11
CA ILE A 197 10.50 4.45 9.26
C ILE A 197 9.27 4.24 10.13
N ALA A 198 8.22 5.00 9.86
CA ALA A 198 6.90 4.79 10.46
C ALA A 198 5.83 4.57 9.41
N PHE A 199 4.77 3.83 9.75
CA PHE A 199 3.63 3.54 8.87
C PHE A 199 2.41 4.38 9.25
N SER A 200 1.74 5.00 8.28
CA SER A 200 0.49 5.73 8.50
C SER A 200 -0.67 4.76 8.59
N ASP A 201 -1.45 4.85 9.67
CA ASP A 201 -2.71 4.13 9.90
C ASP A 201 -2.78 2.72 9.25
N PRO A 202 -1.96 1.75 9.73
CA PRO A 202 -1.78 0.49 9.03
C PRO A 202 -3.06 -0.36 9.02
N THR A 203 -3.46 -0.79 7.82
CA THR A 203 -4.50 -1.81 7.65
C THR A 203 -4.08 -3.15 8.29
N PRO A 204 -4.98 -4.12 8.51
CA PRO A 204 -4.61 -5.43 9.04
C PRO A 204 -3.51 -6.12 8.22
N ASP A 205 -3.57 -6.03 6.88
CA ASP A 205 -2.51 -6.51 5.99
C ASP A 205 -1.21 -5.72 6.16
N GLY A 206 -1.33 -4.39 6.29
CA GLY A 206 -0.21 -3.49 6.57
C GLY A 206 0.51 -3.82 7.88
N LYS A 207 -0.22 -4.18 8.93
CA LYS A 207 0.33 -4.57 10.24
C LYS A 207 1.12 -5.88 10.16
N LEU A 208 0.56 -6.89 9.48
CA LEU A 208 1.25 -8.16 9.24
C LEU A 208 2.52 -7.96 8.41
N PHE A 209 2.46 -7.07 7.41
CA PHE A 209 3.63 -6.71 6.63
C PHE A 209 4.68 -5.98 7.46
N ALA A 210 4.31 -4.90 8.16
CA ALA A 210 5.24 -4.08 8.94
C ALA A 210 5.93 -4.87 10.05
N SER A 211 5.18 -5.70 10.80
CA SER A 211 5.76 -6.57 11.83
C SER A 211 6.73 -7.59 11.26
N SER A 212 6.38 -8.23 10.13
CA SER A 212 7.27 -9.17 9.45
C SER A 212 8.50 -8.50 8.83
N TYR A 213 8.36 -7.27 8.32
CA TYR A 213 9.45 -6.54 7.65
C TYR A 213 10.43 -5.94 8.66
N CYS A 214 9.93 -5.32 9.74
CA CYS A 214 10.78 -4.75 10.79
C CYS A 214 11.34 -5.82 11.73
N GLY A 215 10.83 -7.06 11.68
CA GLY A 215 11.25 -8.15 12.57
C GLY A 215 10.79 -7.98 14.01
N VAL A 216 9.94 -6.99 14.29
CA VAL A 216 9.43 -6.65 15.63
C VAL A 216 7.92 -6.36 15.58
N PRO A 217 7.15 -6.77 16.60
CA PRO A 217 5.71 -6.52 16.64
C PRO A 217 5.36 -5.04 16.92
N ASP A 218 6.27 -4.31 17.56
CA ASP A 218 6.16 -2.91 17.99
C ASP A 218 6.85 -1.96 17.01
N PHE A 219 6.50 -2.02 15.72
CA PHE A 219 6.99 -1.06 14.73
C PHE A 219 6.42 0.36 14.97
N LEU A 220 7.00 1.36 14.31
CA LEU A 220 6.54 2.75 14.43
C LEU A 220 5.34 3.04 13.55
N VAL A 221 4.38 3.78 14.10
CA VAL A 221 3.23 4.34 13.40
C VAL A 221 3.16 5.85 13.57
N TYR A 222 2.48 6.52 12.64
CA TYR A 222 2.20 7.95 12.74
C TYR A 222 0.83 8.26 12.13
N ASN A 223 0.35 9.50 12.30
CA ASN A 223 -0.88 10.00 11.68
C ASN A 223 -2.12 9.11 11.95
N PHE A 224 -2.26 8.62 13.18
CA PHE A 224 -3.48 7.96 13.66
C PHE A 224 -4.38 8.99 14.35
N LEU A 225 -5.69 8.84 14.19
CA LEU A 225 -6.67 9.70 14.88
C LEU A 225 -6.63 9.39 16.38
N SER A 226 -6.43 10.44 17.19
CA SER A 226 -6.51 10.41 18.65
C SER A 226 -7.94 10.60 19.14
#